data_AF-A0A2U1L7X9-F1
#
_entry.id   AF-A0A2U1L7X9-F1
#
_cell.length_a   1.000
_cell.length_b   1.000
_cell.length_c   1.000
_cell.angle_alpha   90.00
_cell.angle_beta   90.00
_cell.angle_gamma   90.00
#
_symmetry.space_group_name_H-M   'P 1'
#
loop_
_entity.id
_entity.type
_entity.pdbx_description
1 polymer ?
#
loop_
_entity_poly.entity_id
_entity_poly.type
_entity_poly.pdbx_seq_one_letter_code
_entity_poly.pdbx_strand_id
1 'polypeptide(L)'
;MTADCYDPLDPNGNVTVTFDILQWTPDGYVARVSIQNFNQYRQVDTPGWTLGFTWTNNEIIWSMSGAIATRRGNCSNFKDQIPHSCMSTPEIVDLMPDAKPPNSPENCCRGGLLAASAINPQESSSSFDIVVGNIQGNYSLQIPVNLTLLAPGPGYTCSPIEETQPTVSIVVGGRRKEEVFTQKSRHALNAAAGADQQTRKHYPALGSGSSSSEFVASSDALRCTDHMCPLRVHWHIKTNYVDHWRVKLTVTNLNYNRNYTNWNVLVHHPGFSQPATTFSFNTTLLHTAGISDDVALFWGIDNYNTELLNADQDAVGSVSTEILIAKDHKTFTLNNGWALPRTIYFAGENCVMPSPNTYPMLPNNSSTHRPLASLILTIIIYLNFKLQRV
;
A
#
# COMPACT_ATOMS: atom_id res chain seq x y z
N MET A 1 9.48 20.94 -14.93
CA MET A 1 9.94 19.55 -14.80
C MET A 1 8.74 18.78 -14.31
N THR A 2 8.09 18.03 -15.20
CA THR A 2 6.96 17.15 -14.87
C THR A 2 7.48 16.10 -13.91
N ALA A 3 6.83 15.94 -12.75
CA ALA A 3 7.15 14.85 -11.84
C ALA A 3 6.72 13.54 -12.54
N ASP A 4 7.68 12.83 -13.11
CA ASP A 4 7.40 11.57 -13.78
C ASP A 4 6.89 10.57 -12.74
N CYS A 5 5.71 10.01 -13.00
CA CYS A 5 5.01 9.01 -12.17
C CYS A 5 5.66 7.63 -12.27
N TYR A 6 6.99 7.60 -12.42
CA TYR A 6 7.76 6.40 -12.68
C TYR A 6 8.34 5.88 -11.37
N ASP A 7 7.87 4.71 -10.94
CA ASP A 7 8.47 3.96 -9.85
C ASP A 7 9.44 2.92 -10.43
N PRO A 8 10.76 3.08 -10.24
CA PRO A 8 11.73 2.16 -10.83
C PRO A 8 11.61 0.74 -10.29
N LEU A 9 11.06 0.54 -9.08
CA LEU A 9 10.89 -0.79 -8.48
C LEU A 9 9.59 -1.47 -8.95
N ASP A 10 8.60 -0.71 -9.41
CA ASP A 10 7.33 -1.19 -9.94
C ASP A 10 6.94 -0.45 -11.24
N PRO A 11 7.72 -0.62 -12.32
CA PRO A 11 7.58 0.19 -13.54
C PRO A 11 6.27 -0.07 -14.30
N ASN A 12 5.61 -1.20 -14.03
CA ASN A 12 4.34 -1.58 -14.65
C ASN A 12 3.15 -1.43 -13.69
N GLY A 13 3.39 -0.91 -12.48
CA GLY A 13 2.38 -0.76 -11.46
C GLY A 13 1.38 0.34 -11.80
N ASN A 14 0.10 -0.02 -11.92
CA ASN A 14 -0.99 0.92 -12.13
C ASN A 14 -2.26 0.48 -11.40
N VAL A 15 -3.24 1.38 -11.33
CA VAL A 15 -4.60 1.08 -10.90
C VAL A 15 -5.50 1.26 -12.12
N THR A 16 -6.29 0.26 -12.48
CA THR A 16 -7.23 0.39 -13.60
C THR A 16 -8.66 0.54 -13.14
N VAL A 17 -9.37 1.52 -13.68
CA VAL A 17 -10.82 1.69 -13.49
C VAL A 17 -11.55 1.33 -14.79
N THR A 18 -12.49 0.39 -14.69
CA THR A 18 -13.21 -0.17 -15.83
C THR A 18 -14.70 0.05 -15.68
N PHE A 19 -15.37 0.50 -16.75
CA PHE A 19 -16.83 0.62 -16.84
C PHE A 19 -17.39 -0.42 -17.82
N ASP A 20 -18.10 -1.40 -17.26
CA ASP A 20 -18.65 -2.55 -17.96
C ASP A 20 -20.18 -2.46 -18.01
N ILE A 21 -20.77 -2.38 -19.20
CA ILE A 21 -22.23 -2.26 -19.33
C ILE A 21 -22.88 -3.64 -19.30
N LEU A 22 -23.65 -3.88 -18.24
CA LEU A 22 -24.32 -5.14 -17.99
C LEU A 22 -25.68 -5.22 -18.68
N GLN A 23 -26.42 -4.11 -18.75
CA GLN A 23 -27.77 -4.10 -19.30
C GLN A 23 -28.20 -2.70 -19.72
N TRP A 24 -29.00 -2.62 -20.77
CA TRP A 24 -29.69 -1.39 -21.15
C TRP A 24 -31.07 -1.29 -20.51
N THR A 25 -31.43 -0.09 -20.07
CA THR A 25 -32.76 0.24 -19.57
C THR A 25 -33.41 1.26 -20.51
N PRO A 26 -34.74 1.46 -20.42
CA PRO A 26 -35.41 2.45 -21.27
C PRO A 26 -34.91 3.89 -21.09
N ASP A 27 -34.35 4.22 -19.92
CA ASP A 27 -33.88 5.56 -19.54
C ASP A 27 -32.34 5.67 -19.46
N GLY A 28 -31.63 4.55 -19.58
CA GLY A 28 -30.17 4.52 -19.52
C GLY A 28 -29.59 3.11 -19.49
N TYR A 29 -28.71 2.81 -18.53
CA TYR A 29 -28.05 1.51 -18.46
C TYR A 29 -27.65 1.14 -17.02
N VAL A 30 -27.38 -0.15 -16.82
CA VAL A 30 -26.73 -0.70 -15.64
C VAL A 30 -25.29 -1.01 -16.00
N ALA A 31 -24.35 -0.47 -15.23
CA ALA A 31 -22.92 -0.73 -15.40
C ALA A 31 -22.30 -1.26 -14.11
N ARG A 32 -21.29 -2.10 -14.28
CA ARG A 32 -20.35 -2.48 -13.24
C ARG A 32 -19.11 -1.64 -13.37
N VAL A 33 -18.74 -0.97 -12.28
CA VAL A 33 -17.48 -0.24 -12.17
C VAL A 33 -16.52 -1.08 -11.36
N SER A 34 -15.37 -1.42 -11.95
CA SER A 34 -14.33 -2.22 -11.29
C SER A 34 -13.05 -1.41 -11.16
N ILE A 35 -12.46 -1.40 -9.97
CA ILE A 35 -11.18 -0.78 -9.65
C ILE A 35 -10.21 -1.91 -9.33
N GLN A 36 -9.10 -1.98 -10.06
CA GLN A 36 -8.11 -3.04 -9.92
C GLN A 36 -6.73 -2.43 -9.68
N ASN A 37 -6.11 -2.77 -8.56
CA ASN A 37 -4.74 -2.42 -8.24
C ASN A 37 -3.77 -3.48 -8.78
N PHE A 38 -2.84 -3.06 -9.63
CA PHE A 38 -1.74 -3.88 -10.15
C PHE A 38 -0.38 -3.49 -9.55
N ASN A 39 -0.34 -2.53 -8.63
CA ASN A 39 0.89 -2.20 -7.92
C ASN A 39 1.34 -3.37 -7.05
N GLN A 40 2.61 -3.74 -7.15
CA GLN A 40 3.14 -4.94 -6.49
C GLN A 40 3.20 -4.79 -4.97
N TYR A 41 3.52 -3.59 -4.46
CA TYR A 41 3.67 -3.33 -3.02
C TYR A 41 2.94 -2.08 -2.53
N ARG A 42 2.39 -1.25 -3.43
CA ARG A 42 1.58 -0.08 -3.04
C ARG A 42 0.13 -0.50 -2.86
N GLN A 43 -0.41 -0.24 -1.68
CA GLN A 43 -1.80 -0.52 -1.33
C GLN A 43 -2.56 0.78 -1.08
N VAL A 44 -3.89 0.71 -1.17
CA VAL A 44 -4.77 1.77 -0.70
C VAL A 44 -5.24 1.39 0.71
N ASP A 45 -4.75 2.13 1.70
CA ASP A 45 -5.12 1.99 3.10
C ASP A 45 -6.26 2.96 3.47
N THR A 46 -6.71 2.91 4.72
CA THR A 46 -7.68 3.84 5.30
C THR A 46 -7.26 5.31 5.11
N PRO A 47 -8.18 6.22 4.72
CA PRO A 47 -9.65 6.08 4.65
C PRO A 47 -10.20 5.41 3.37
N GLY A 48 -9.35 4.88 2.50
CA GLY A 48 -9.74 4.22 1.26
C GLY A 48 -9.75 5.13 0.04
N TRP A 49 -10.12 4.58 -1.10
CA TRP A 49 -10.21 5.33 -2.36
C TRP A 49 -11.50 6.16 -2.48
N THR A 50 -11.43 7.25 -3.22
CA THR A 50 -12.57 8.05 -3.69
C THR A 50 -12.47 8.20 -5.21
N LEU A 51 -13.49 7.75 -5.92
CA LEU A 51 -13.56 7.81 -7.38
C LEU A 51 -14.46 8.97 -7.80
N GLY A 52 -13.90 9.94 -8.52
CA GLY A 52 -14.64 11.04 -9.12
C GLY A 52 -14.61 10.97 -10.65
N PHE A 53 -15.68 11.37 -11.31
CA PHE A 53 -15.73 11.51 -12.76
C PHE A 53 -16.77 12.55 -13.17
N THR A 54 -16.78 12.95 -14.43
CA THR A 54 -17.74 13.91 -14.98
C THR A 54 -18.63 13.24 -16.01
N TRP A 55 -19.94 13.36 -15.84
CA TRP A 55 -20.92 12.98 -16.85
C TRP A 55 -20.80 13.89 -18.08
N THR A 56 -20.96 13.35 -19.27
CA THR A 56 -20.78 14.11 -20.52
C THR A 56 -22.01 14.95 -20.86
N ASN A 57 -23.20 14.54 -20.40
CA ASN A 57 -24.46 15.25 -20.55
C ASN A 57 -25.11 15.47 -19.17
N ASN A 58 -26.42 15.19 -19.09
CA ASN A 58 -27.24 15.34 -17.90
C ASN A 58 -27.54 13.97 -17.26
N GLU A 59 -26.64 13.00 -17.40
CA GLU A 59 -26.80 11.68 -16.78
C GLU A 59 -26.95 11.82 -15.26
N ILE A 60 -27.74 10.91 -14.70
CA ILE A 60 -27.99 10.82 -13.26
C ILE A 60 -27.74 9.41 -12.74
N ILE A 61 -27.55 9.31 -11.43
CA ILE A 61 -27.44 8.04 -10.73
C ILE A 61 -28.80 7.71 -10.12
N TRP A 62 -29.50 6.72 -10.65
CA TRP A 62 -30.76 6.25 -10.09
C TRP A 62 -30.53 5.50 -8.78
N SER A 63 -29.58 4.56 -8.77
CA SER A 63 -29.23 3.75 -7.62
C SER A 63 -27.83 3.17 -7.74
N MET A 64 -27.24 2.77 -6.62
CA MET A 64 -25.93 2.11 -6.55
C MET A 64 -25.98 0.90 -5.63
N SER A 65 -25.12 -0.08 -5.88
CA SER A 65 -24.91 -1.25 -5.02
C SER A 65 -23.41 -1.49 -4.86
N GLY A 66 -22.95 -1.62 -3.62
CA GLY A 66 -21.54 -1.82 -3.29
C GLY A 66 -20.73 -0.55 -3.03
N ALA A 67 -21.19 0.60 -3.51
CA ALA A 67 -20.59 1.91 -3.25
C ALA A 67 -21.68 2.99 -3.11
N ILE A 68 -21.29 4.18 -2.66
CA ILE A 68 -22.22 5.30 -2.45
C ILE A 68 -21.64 6.62 -2.96
N ALA A 69 -22.47 7.40 -3.65
CA ALA A 69 -22.16 8.79 -3.96
C ALA A 69 -22.21 9.65 -2.68
N THR A 70 -21.14 10.41 -2.41
CA THR A 70 -21.01 11.25 -1.21
C THR A 70 -22.02 12.39 -1.15
N ARG A 71 -22.44 12.88 -2.33
CA ARG A 71 -23.35 14.02 -2.48
C ARG A 71 -24.46 13.71 -3.48
N ARG A 72 -25.68 14.10 -3.10
CA ARG A 72 -26.87 13.96 -3.95
C ARG A 72 -27.02 15.07 -5.00
N GLY A 73 -26.65 16.32 -4.67
CA GLY A 73 -26.86 17.47 -5.55
C GLY A 73 -28.32 17.91 -5.66
N ASN A 74 -28.62 18.78 -6.65
CA ASN A 74 -29.97 19.33 -6.85
C ASN A 74 -30.81 18.43 -7.77
N CYS A 75 -31.65 17.58 -7.18
CA CYS A 75 -32.56 16.68 -7.89
C CYS A 75 -33.99 17.23 -8.05
N SER A 76 -34.23 18.54 -7.93
CA SER A 76 -35.58 19.14 -7.87
C SER A 76 -36.44 18.88 -9.12
N ASN A 77 -35.81 18.52 -10.25
CA ASN A 77 -36.51 18.19 -11.49
C ASN A 77 -37.26 16.86 -11.43
N PHE A 78 -36.94 15.98 -10.46
CA PHE A 78 -37.54 14.67 -10.31
C PHE A 78 -38.55 14.67 -9.15
N LYS A 79 -39.84 14.46 -9.45
CA LYS A 79 -40.93 14.59 -8.47
C LYS A 79 -41.41 13.25 -7.88
N ASP A 80 -41.43 12.19 -8.68
CA ASP A 80 -42.01 10.90 -8.28
C ASP A 80 -40.96 9.99 -7.63
N GLN A 81 -39.85 9.76 -8.32
CA GLN A 81 -38.72 9.00 -7.82
C GLN A 81 -37.49 9.91 -7.81
N ILE A 82 -36.90 10.12 -6.64
CA ILE A 82 -35.74 10.99 -6.50
C ILE A 82 -34.47 10.15 -6.71
N PRO A 83 -33.60 10.48 -7.68
CA PRO A 83 -32.37 9.75 -7.94
C PRO A 83 -31.42 9.74 -6.74
N HIS A 84 -30.52 8.75 -6.71
CA HIS A 84 -29.44 8.67 -5.73
C HIS A 84 -28.50 9.87 -5.80
N SER A 85 -28.13 10.31 -7.00
CA SER A 85 -27.38 11.55 -7.21
C SER A 85 -27.68 12.19 -8.57
N CYS A 86 -27.82 13.51 -8.58
CA CYS A 86 -27.98 14.36 -9.76
C CYS A 86 -26.77 15.28 -9.96
N MET A 87 -25.65 14.99 -9.30
CA MET A 87 -24.39 15.71 -9.51
C MET A 87 -23.85 15.39 -10.90
N SER A 88 -23.45 16.41 -11.66
CA SER A 88 -22.71 16.23 -12.92
C SER A 88 -21.30 15.67 -12.71
N THR A 89 -20.76 15.88 -11.51
CA THR A 89 -19.42 15.42 -11.07
C THR A 89 -19.56 14.63 -9.76
N PRO A 90 -20.09 13.40 -9.80
CA PRO A 90 -20.24 12.60 -8.59
C PRO A 90 -18.88 12.16 -8.03
N GLU A 91 -18.80 12.10 -6.70
CA GLU A 91 -17.70 11.49 -5.95
C GLU A 91 -18.25 10.23 -5.27
N ILE A 92 -17.60 9.10 -5.53
CA ILE A 92 -18.04 7.77 -5.11
C ILE A 92 -17.04 7.20 -4.12
N VAL A 93 -17.54 6.64 -3.03
CA VAL A 93 -16.75 5.92 -2.02
C VAL A 93 -17.30 4.50 -1.83
N ASP A 94 -16.42 3.56 -1.55
CA ASP A 94 -16.80 2.17 -1.28
C ASP A 94 -17.61 2.05 0.03
N LEU A 95 -18.46 1.05 0.10
CA LEU A 95 -19.15 0.74 1.36
C LEU A 95 -18.22 0.00 2.32
N MET A 96 -18.47 0.17 3.62
CA MET A 96 -17.79 -0.61 4.65
C MET A 96 -18.30 -2.07 4.67
N PRO A 97 -17.49 -3.05 5.10
CA PRO A 97 -17.88 -4.46 5.11
C PRO A 97 -19.14 -4.79 5.93
N ASP A 98 -19.37 -4.04 7.01
CA ASP A 98 -20.53 -4.14 7.89
C ASP A 98 -21.82 -3.62 7.23
N ALA A 99 -21.70 -2.70 6.29
CA ALA A 99 -22.80 -2.10 5.55
C ALA A 99 -23.16 -2.87 4.27
N LYS A 100 -22.56 -4.05 4.01
CA LYS A 100 -22.70 -4.80 2.76
C LYS A 100 -24.13 -5.34 2.54
N PRO A 101 -24.84 -4.92 1.47
CA PRO A 101 -26.14 -5.48 1.12
C PRO A 101 -26.09 -6.97 0.70
N PRO A 102 -27.20 -7.75 0.83
CA PRO A 102 -27.25 -9.17 0.45
C PRO A 102 -26.97 -9.45 -1.03
N ASN A 103 -27.30 -8.52 -1.92
CA ASN A 103 -27.15 -8.64 -3.38
C ASN A 103 -26.03 -7.75 -3.93
N SER A 104 -24.96 -7.57 -3.14
CA SER A 104 -23.85 -6.74 -3.55
C SER A 104 -22.97 -7.43 -4.59
N PRO A 105 -22.31 -6.67 -5.47
CA PRO A 105 -21.40 -7.25 -6.45
C PRO A 105 -20.21 -7.95 -5.79
N GLU A 106 -19.60 -8.86 -6.55
CA GLU A 106 -18.39 -9.58 -6.12
C GLU A 106 -17.26 -8.58 -5.84
N ASN A 107 -16.38 -8.93 -4.90
CA ASN A 107 -15.24 -8.08 -4.49
C ASN A 107 -15.61 -6.67 -3.96
N CYS A 108 -16.89 -6.38 -3.67
CA CYS A 108 -17.28 -5.10 -3.08
C CYS A 108 -17.01 -5.01 -1.57
N CYS A 109 -17.12 -3.75 -1.14
CA CYS A 109 -17.45 -3.33 0.20
C CYS A 109 -16.34 -3.56 1.22
N ARG A 110 -15.15 -3.06 0.89
CA ARG A 110 -13.96 -3.15 1.76
C ARG A 110 -13.57 -1.81 2.35
N GLY A 111 -14.50 -0.85 2.41
CA GLY A 111 -14.23 0.49 2.93
C GLY A 111 -13.18 1.24 2.12
N GLY A 112 -13.01 0.88 0.85
CA GLY A 112 -12.06 1.52 -0.05
C GLY A 112 -10.64 0.99 0.06
N LEU A 113 -10.42 -0.11 0.79
CA LEU A 113 -9.13 -0.78 0.85
C LEU A 113 -8.86 -1.56 -0.44
N LEU A 114 -7.65 -1.42 -0.98
CA LEU A 114 -7.16 -2.22 -2.11
C LEU A 114 -5.77 -2.75 -1.77
N ALA A 115 -5.64 -4.06 -1.64
CA ALA A 115 -4.36 -4.69 -1.36
C ALA A 115 -3.38 -4.51 -2.53
N ALA A 116 -2.09 -4.60 -2.23
CA ALA A 116 -1.06 -4.68 -3.25
C ALA A 116 -1.11 -6.06 -3.94
N SER A 117 -0.92 -6.10 -5.26
CA SER A 117 -1.15 -7.30 -6.06
C SER A 117 -0.17 -8.44 -5.75
N ALA A 118 1.05 -8.16 -5.28
CA ALA A 118 1.98 -9.22 -4.90
C ALA A 118 1.68 -9.84 -3.52
N ILE A 119 0.89 -9.14 -2.70
CA ILE A 119 0.51 -9.59 -1.35
C ILE A 119 -0.81 -10.37 -1.42
N ASN A 120 -1.86 -9.74 -1.96
CA ASN A 120 -3.18 -10.37 -2.07
C ASN A 120 -3.88 -9.96 -3.38
N PRO A 121 -3.72 -10.75 -4.46
CA PRO A 121 -4.38 -10.50 -5.74
C PRO A 121 -5.92 -10.53 -5.70
N GLN A 122 -6.52 -11.23 -4.72
CA GLN A 122 -7.98 -11.31 -4.59
C GLN A 122 -8.55 -10.06 -3.92
N GLU A 123 -7.75 -9.43 -3.07
CA GLU A 123 -8.12 -8.20 -2.37
C GLU A 123 -7.61 -6.92 -3.04
N SER A 124 -6.91 -7.05 -4.17
CA SER A 124 -6.45 -5.92 -4.98
C SER A 124 -7.53 -5.40 -5.95
N SER A 125 -8.77 -5.89 -5.85
CA SER A 125 -9.89 -5.46 -6.67
C SER A 125 -11.09 -5.05 -5.83
N SER A 126 -11.82 -4.02 -6.27
CA SER A 126 -13.12 -3.63 -5.74
C SER A 126 -14.09 -3.34 -6.87
N SER A 127 -15.36 -3.69 -6.69
CA SER A 127 -16.38 -3.40 -7.71
C SER A 127 -17.71 -2.96 -7.10
N PHE A 128 -18.43 -2.14 -7.85
CA PHE A 128 -19.76 -1.67 -7.52
C PHE A 128 -20.63 -1.56 -8.77
N ASP A 129 -21.94 -1.73 -8.60
CA ASP A 129 -22.91 -1.60 -9.69
C ASP A 129 -23.61 -0.25 -9.60
N ILE A 130 -23.79 0.40 -10.75
CA ILE A 130 -24.41 1.71 -10.90
C ILE A 130 -25.53 1.65 -11.94
N VAL A 131 -26.69 2.21 -11.58
CA VAL A 131 -27.82 2.39 -12.50
C VAL A 131 -27.83 3.84 -12.94
N VAL A 132 -27.51 4.05 -14.22
CA VAL A 132 -27.43 5.38 -14.85
C VAL A 132 -28.70 5.64 -15.65
N GLY A 133 -29.22 6.86 -15.58
CA GLY A 133 -30.41 7.28 -16.31
C GLY A 133 -30.31 8.68 -16.89
N ASN A 134 -31.44 9.18 -17.41
CA ASN A 134 -31.58 10.46 -18.12
C ASN A 134 -30.67 10.59 -19.34
N ILE A 135 -30.49 9.50 -20.09
CA ILE A 135 -29.70 9.50 -21.32
C ILE A 135 -30.58 9.99 -22.47
N GLN A 136 -30.26 11.15 -23.05
CA GLN A 136 -31.08 11.75 -24.10
C GLN A 136 -30.93 11.02 -25.44
N GLY A 137 -31.78 10.00 -25.66
CA GLY A 137 -32.31 9.49 -26.95
C GLY A 137 -31.34 9.00 -28.04
N ASN A 138 -30.12 9.52 -28.11
CA ASN A 138 -29.04 9.00 -28.92
C ASN A 138 -28.33 7.97 -28.05
N TYR A 139 -28.56 6.68 -28.31
CA TYR A 139 -27.84 5.56 -27.68
C TYR A 139 -26.32 5.55 -27.98
N SER A 140 -25.76 6.68 -28.42
CA SER A 140 -24.33 6.89 -28.50
C SER A 140 -23.82 7.09 -27.07
N LEU A 141 -23.36 5.98 -26.49
CA LEU A 141 -22.78 5.96 -25.14
C LEU A 141 -21.63 6.94 -25.03
N GLN A 142 -21.78 7.89 -24.14
CA GLN A 142 -20.71 8.80 -23.78
C GLN A 142 -20.11 8.33 -22.46
N ILE A 143 -18.83 7.98 -22.55
CA ILE A 143 -18.01 7.53 -21.44
C ILE A 143 -17.80 8.72 -20.48
N PRO A 144 -17.83 8.52 -19.15
CA PRO A 144 -17.47 9.57 -18.21
C PRO A 144 -16.07 10.11 -18.49
N VAL A 145 -15.93 11.43 -18.47
CA VAL A 145 -14.66 12.11 -18.70
C VAL A 145 -14.08 12.63 -17.39
N ASN A 146 -12.81 13.03 -17.40
CA ASN A 146 -12.11 13.58 -16.23
C ASN A 146 -12.20 12.65 -15.01
N LEU A 147 -11.90 11.37 -15.21
CA LEU A 147 -11.81 10.42 -14.13
C LEU A 147 -10.70 10.83 -13.16
N THR A 148 -10.94 10.70 -11.86
CA THR A 148 -10.03 11.02 -10.77
C THR A 148 -10.11 9.92 -9.73
N LEU A 149 -8.96 9.46 -9.23
CA LEU A 149 -8.90 8.53 -8.11
C LEU A 149 -8.05 9.16 -7.02
N LEU A 150 -8.70 9.51 -5.92
CA LEU A 150 -8.03 9.97 -4.72
C LEU A 150 -7.86 8.78 -3.78
N ALA A 151 -6.67 8.64 -3.21
CA ALA A 151 -6.38 7.66 -2.18
C ALA A 151 -5.28 8.25 -1.27
N PRO A 152 -5.19 7.79 -0.01
CA PRO A 152 -4.16 8.25 0.91
C PRO A 152 -2.75 8.02 0.33
N GLY A 153 -1.86 8.99 0.53
CA GLY A 153 -0.50 9.00 0.00
C GLY A 153 -0.33 10.00 -1.16
N PRO A 154 0.71 9.85 -2.01
CA PRO A 154 1.11 10.87 -3.00
C PRO A 154 0.17 11.06 -4.20
N GLY A 155 -1.06 10.52 -4.18
CA GLY A 155 -2.04 10.66 -5.25
C GLY A 155 -1.74 9.84 -6.51
N TYR A 156 -2.68 9.81 -7.45
CA TYR A 156 -2.59 9.08 -8.71
C TYR A 156 -2.77 10.05 -9.89
N THR A 157 -2.04 9.83 -10.99
CA THR A 157 -2.23 10.54 -12.25
C THR A 157 -2.85 9.62 -13.28
N CYS A 158 -3.79 10.18 -14.06
CA CYS A 158 -4.55 9.41 -15.03
C CYS A 158 -3.82 9.34 -16.37
N SER A 159 -3.77 8.14 -16.97
CA SER A 159 -3.42 7.98 -18.38
C SER A 159 -4.62 8.33 -19.27
N PRO A 160 -4.39 8.50 -20.59
CA PRO A 160 -5.49 8.55 -21.57
C PRO A 160 -6.39 7.31 -21.48
N ILE A 161 -7.65 7.49 -21.89
CA ILE A 161 -8.69 6.46 -21.90
C ILE A 161 -8.41 5.43 -23.00
N GLU A 162 -8.54 4.14 -22.70
CA GLU A 162 -8.41 3.06 -23.68
C GLU A 162 -9.72 2.28 -23.83
N GLU A 163 -10.15 2.04 -25.07
CA GLU A 163 -11.25 1.12 -25.38
C GLU A 163 -10.69 -0.28 -25.60
N THR A 164 -11.15 -1.26 -24.83
CA THR A 164 -10.65 -2.64 -24.86
C THR A 164 -11.79 -3.65 -25.05
N GLN A 165 -11.43 -4.92 -25.31
CA GLN A 165 -12.40 -5.99 -25.54
C GLN A 165 -13.27 -6.27 -24.31
N PRO A 166 -14.58 -6.56 -24.46
CA PRO A 166 -15.49 -6.83 -23.36
C PRO A 166 -14.97 -7.87 -22.36
N THR A 167 -15.13 -7.57 -21.08
CA THR A 167 -14.77 -8.48 -19.99
C THR A 167 -15.67 -9.71 -20.01
N VAL A 168 -15.09 -10.89 -19.78
CA VAL A 168 -15.84 -12.15 -19.71
C VAL A 168 -15.97 -12.55 -18.24
N SER A 169 -17.21 -12.59 -17.75
CA SER A 169 -17.52 -13.07 -16.40
C SER A 169 -17.83 -14.58 -16.43
N ILE A 170 -17.40 -15.30 -15.40
CA ILE A 170 -17.67 -16.73 -15.25
C ILE A 170 -18.84 -16.90 -14.28
N VAL A 171 -19.95 -17.42 -14.79
CA VAL A 171 -21.23 -17.55 -14.07
C VAL A 171 -21.54 -19.04 -13.84
N VAL A 172 -22.36 -19.34 -12.83
CA VAL A 172 -22.85 -20.70 -12.51
C VAL A 172 -21.70 -21.69 -12.25
N GLY A 173 -20.95 -21.47 -11.16
CA GLY A 173 -19.96 -22.43 -10.66
C GLY A 173 -18.87 -22.80 -11.67
N GLY A 174 -18.48 -21.88 -12.55
CA GLY A 174 -17.41 -22.11 -13.53
C GLY A 174 -17.87 -22.56 -14.92
N ARG A 175 -19.15 -22.89 -15.11
CA ARG A 175 -19.61 -23.62 -16.31
C ARG A 175 -20.18 -22.74 -17.41
N ARG A 176 -20.63 -21.52 -17.09
CA ARG A 176 -21.17 -20.56 -18.07
C ARG A 176 -20.23 -19.36 -18.12
N LYS A 177 -19.96 -18.86 -19.32
CA LYS A 177 -19.30 -17.59 -19.53
C LYS A 177 -20.35 -16.60 -20.00
N GLU A 178 -20.50 -15.48 -19.32
CA GLU A 178 -21.30 -14.36 -19.79
C GLU A 178 -20.36 -13.21 -20.13
N GLU A 179 -20.37 -12.86 -21.41
CA GLU A 179 -19.69 -11.66 -21.89
C GLU A 179 -20.51 -10.45 -21.45
N VAL A 180 -19.84 -9.47 -20.85
CA VAL A 180 -20.44 -8.15 -20.64
C VAL A 180 -20.86 -7.62 -22.01
N PHE A 181 -22.08 -7.06 -22.13
CA PHE A 181 -22.60 -6.61 -23.42
C PHE A 181 -21.62 -5.69 -24.15
N THR A 182 -20.94 -4.80 -23.42
CA THR A 182 -19.79 -4.03 -23.93
C THR A 182 -18.93 -3.50 -22.77
N GLN A 183 -17.61 -3.67 -22.83
CA GLN A 183 -16.67 -2.86 -22.04
C GLN A 183 -16.47 -1.53 -22.74
N LYS A 184 -16.71 -0.41 -22.04
CA LYS A 184 -16.70 0.91 -22.68
C LYS A 184 -15.47 1.72 -22.41
N SER A 185 -14.88 1.59 -21.23
CA SER A 185 -13.67 2.34 -20.93
C SER A 185 -12.83 1.62 -19.90
N ARG A 186 -11.52 1.72 -20.11
CA ARG A 186 -10.49 1.34 -19.16
C ARG A 186 -9.55 2.51 -18.97
N HIS A 187 -9.37 2.93 -17.73
CA HIS A 187 -8.47 4.01 -17.36
C HIS A 187 -7.34 3.43 -16.54
N ALA A 188 -6.09 3.53 -16.99
CA ALA A 188 -4.94 3.20 -16.18
C ALA A 188 -4.48 4.45 -15.40
N LEU A 189 -4.23 4.29 -14.11
CA LEU A 189 -3.84 5.35 -13.20
C LEU A 189 -2.48 4.97 -12.63
N ASN A 190 -1.49 5.79 -12.92
CA ASN A 190 -0.14 5.58 -12.40
C ASN A 190 0.01 6.34 -11.10
N ALA A 191 0.69 5.73 -10.14
CA ALA A 191 0.89 6.39 -8.86
C ALA A 191 1.85 7.58 -9.05
N ALA A 192 1.48 8.77 -8.56
CA ALA A 192 2.34 9.93 -8.71
C ALA A 192 3.59 9.78 -7.84
N ALA A 193 4.76 10.01 -8.42
CA ALA A 193 6.00 10.08 -7.65
C ALA A 193 6.04 11.42 -6.90
N GLY A 194 6.36 11.36 -5.60
CA GLY A 194 6.27 12.47 -4.67
C GLY A 194 6.78 13.80 -5.21
N ALA A 195 5.86 14.70 -5.48
CA ALA A 195 6.03 16.11 -5.17
C ALA A 195 5.06 16.40 -4.04
N ASP A 196 5.59 16.83 -2.91
CA ASP A 196 4.84 17.39 -1.80
C ASP A 196 3.78 18.36 -2.35
N GLN A 197 2.51 17.93 -2.34
CA GLN A 197 1.39 18.80 -2.64
C GLN A 197 0.99 19.59 -1.38
N GLN A 198 1.92 19.87 -0.46
CA GLN A 198 1.90 21.16 0.24
C GLN A 198 2.13 22.28 -0.77
N THR A 199 1.07 22.63 -1.50
CA THR A 199 0.89 24.03 -1.82
C THR A 199 0.87 24.77 -0.50
N ARG A 200 1.99 25.41 -0.16
CA ARG A 200 2.06 26.49 0.83
C ARG A 200 1.05 27.57 0.43
N LYS A 201 -0.21 27.41 0.81
CA LYS A 201 -1.06 28.55 1.11
C LYS A 201 -0.62 29.05 2.47
N HIS A 202 0.26 30.04 2.45
CA HIS A 202 0.43 30.94 3.58
C HIS A 202 -0.94 31.56 3.86
N TYR A 203 -1.68 31.02 4.83
CA TYR A 203 -2.84 31.71 5.39
C TYR A 203 -2.32 32.65 6.49
N PRO A 204 -2.53 33.97 6.39
CA PRO A 204 -2.39 34.85 7.53
C PRO A 204 -3.50 34.51 8.52
N ALA A 205 -3.18 34.55 9.81
CA ALA A 205 -4.15 34.33 10.86
C ALA A 205 -5.24 35.41 10.89
N LEU A 206 -6.41 35.01 11.42
CA LEU A 206 -7.53 35.79 11.96
C LEU A 206 -8.74 36.05 11.04
N GLY A 207 -9.91 35.54 11.43
CA GLY A 207 -11.22 36.04 11.00
C GLY A 207 -12.32 34.97 10.82
N SER A 208 -13.18 34.86 11.83
CA SER A 208 -14.52 34.23 11.91
C SER A 208 -15.25 33.77 10.62
N GLY A 209 -15.71 32.51 10.65
CA GLY A 209 -17.07 32.10 10.28
C GLY A 209 -17.39 31.79 8.81
N SER A 210 -17.38 30.51 8.44
CA SER A 210 -18.47 29.87 7.67
C SER A 210 -18.27 28.36 7.59
N SER A 211 -19.33 27.59 7.85
CA SER A 211 -19.42 26.14 7.76
C SER A 211 -19.30 25.64 6.32
N SER A 212 -18.15 25.09 5.95
CA SER A 212 -17.97 24.19 4.81
C SER A 212 -17.30 22.92 5.31
N SER A 213 -17.93 21.76 5.10
CA SER A 213 -17.39 20.45 5.46
C SER A 213 -16.12 20.17 4.63
N GLU A 214 -14.99 20.64 5.12
CA GLU A 214 -13.67 20.27 4.66
C GLU A 214 -13.39 18.82 5.05
N PHE A 215 -12.85 18.05 4.11
CA PHE A 215 -12.13 16.82 4.40
C PHE A 215 -11.11 17.15 5.50
N VAL A 216 -11.40 16.80 6.75
CA VAL A 216 -10.40 16.79 7.80
C VAL A 216 -9.48 15.65 7.40
N ALA A 217 -8.40 15.97 6.67
CA ALA A 217 -7.19 15.20 6.80
C ALA A 217 -6.94 15.17 8.30
N SER A 218 -7.20 14.02 8.94
CA SER A 218 -6.86 13.77 10.33
C SER A 218 -5.47 14.34 10.51
N SER A 219 -5.34 15.41 11.29
CA SER A 219 -4.03 15.91 11.66
C SER A 219 -3.43 14.81 12.52
N ASP A 220 -2.68 13.91 11.89
CA ASP A 220 -2.13 12.73 12.55
C ASP A 220 -1.28 13.24 13.71
N ALA A 221 -1.76 13.01 14.93
CA ALA A 221 -1.03 13.38 16.13
C ALA A 221 0.18 12.44 16.23
N LEU A 222 1.39 13.01 16.24
CA LEU A 222 2.62 12.23 16.23
C LEU A 222 3.35 12.32 17.57
N ARG A 223 3.98 11.22 17.97
CA ARG A 223 4.95 11.23 19.06
C ARG A 223 6.24 11.90 18.59
N CYS A 224 6.53 13.06 19.17
CA CYS A 224 7.72 13.84 18.84
C CYS A 224 8.99 13.02 19.09
N THR A 225 9.84 12.94 18.07
CA THR A 225 11.16 12.32 18.08
C THR A 225 12.12 13.26 17.35
N ASP A 226 13.43 13.05 17.50
CA ASP A 226 14.42 13.92 16.84
C ASP A 226 14.30 13.92 15.30
N HIS A 227 13.77 12.84 14.72
CA HIS A 227 13.60 12.70 13.28
C HIS A 227 12.22 13.13 12.76
N MET A 228 11.24 13.40 13.65
CA MET A 228 9.89 13.89 13.31
C MET A 228 9.13 13.08 12.23
N CYS A 229 9.47 11.80 12.04
CA CYS A 229 8.78 10.91 11.10
C CYS A 229 7.63 10.18 11.81
N PRO A 230 6.52 9.88 11.11
CA PRO A 230 5.37 9.16 11.68
C PRO A 230 5.65 7.68 11.98
N LEU A 231 6.72 7.14 11.41
CA LEU A 231 7.12 5.74 11.52
C LEU A 231 8.65 5.64 11.58
N ARG A 232 9.15 4.59 12.22
CA ARG A 232 10.57 4.24 12.24
C ARG A 232 10.79 2.79 11.83
N VAL A 233 11.57 2.57 10.78
CA VAL A 233 12.09 1.25 10.42
C VAL A 233 13.50 1.10 10.97
N HIS A 234 13.72 0.07 11.78
CA HIS A 234 15.00 -0.22 12.42
C HIS A 234 15.55 -1.55 11.89
N TRP A 235 16.71 -1.46 11.23
CA TRP A 235 17.44 -2.61 10.70
C TRP A 235 18.65 -2.89 11.60
N HIS A 236 18.63 -4.02 12.30
CA HIS A 236 19.66 -4.37 13.28
C HIS A 236 20.35 -5.67 12.93
N ILE A 237 21.66 -5.63 12.67
CA ILE A 237 22.48 -6.81 12.42
C ILE A 237 22.81 -7.45 13.76
N LYS A 238 22.23 -8.63 14.05
CA LYS A 238 22.42 -9.33 15.32
C LYS A 238 23.71 -10.13 15.34
N THR A 239 23.85 -11.03 14.38
CA THR A 239 24.96 -12.00 14.37
C THR A 239 25.40 -12.28 12.94
N ASN A 240 26.72 -12.34 12.76
CA ASN A 240 27.38 -12.69 11.51
C ASN A 240 27.91 -14.14 11.61
N TYR A 241 27.17 -15.12 11.09
CA TYR A 241 27.60 -16.52 11.02
C TYR A 241 28.49 -16.77 9.79
N VAL A 242 29.04 -17.97 9.65
CA VAL A 242 29.95 -18.30 8.54
C VAL A 242 29.23 -18.19 7.18
N ASP A 243 28.03 -18.75 7.11
CA ASP A 243 27.22 -18.99 5.91
C ASP A 243 26.06 -18.00 5.74
N HIS A 244 25.58 -17.37 6.82
CA HIS A 244 24.47 -16.43 6.77
C HIS A 244 24.59 -15.32 7.81
N TRP A 245 23.76 -14.29 7.66
CA TRP A 245 23.61 -13.21 8.62
C TRP A 245 22.23 -13.23 9.24
N ARG A 246 22.16 -12.95 10.54
CA ARG A 246 20.92 -12.74 11.26
C ARG A 246 20.67 -11.25 11.44
N VAL A 247 19.61 -10.76 10.81
CA VAL A 247 19.12 -9.40 10.91
C VAL A 247 17.80 -9.41 11.68
N LYS A 248 17.58 -8.40 12.51
CA LYS A 248 16.28 -8.08 13.10
C LYS A 248 15.75 -6.82 12.44
N LEU A 249 14.62 -6.96 11.76
CA LEU A 249 13.85 -5.85 11.21
C LEU A 249 12.74 -5.52 12.21
N THR A 250 12.65 -4.25 12.63
CA THR A 250 11.61 -3.75 13.51
C THR A 250 10.96 -2.52 12.90
N VAL A 251 9.64 -2.52 12.77
CA VAL A 251 8.87 -1.34 12.36
C VAL A 251 8.12 -0.80 13.57
N THR A 252 8.21 0.49 13.81
CA THR A 252 7.58 1.19 14.94
C THR A 252 6.66 2.28 14.42
N ASN A 253 5.41 2.29 14.87
CA ASN A 253 4.44 3.33 14.56
C ASN A 253 4.45 4.40 15.66
N LEU A 254 4.59 5.66 15.26
CA LEU A 254 4.66 6.81 16.16
C LEU A 254 3.40 7.70 16.06
N ASN A 255 2.42 7.33 15.24
CA ASN A 255 1.12 8.01 15.19
C ASN A 255 0.27 7.65 16.40
N TYR A 256 -0.38 8.62 17.03
CA TYR A 256 -1.30 8.40 18.15
C TYR A 256 -2.70 7.97 17.72
N ASN A 257 -3.15 8.36 16.53
CA ASN A 257 -4.54 8.17 16.11
C ASN A 257 -4.69 7.32 14.84
N ARG A 258 -3.61 6.63 14.45
CA ARG A 258 -3.57 5.90 13.18
C ARG A 258 -2.87 4.56 13.31
N ASN A 259 -3.63 3.51 13.03
CA ASN A 259 -3.11 2.16 12.83
C ASN A 259 -2.76 1.96 11.35
N TYR A 260 -1.77 1.12 11.06
CA TYR A 260 -1.54 0.64 9.70
C TYR A 260 -2.09 -0.77 9.57
N THR A 261 -3.14 -0.91 8.78
CA THR A 261 -3.74 -2.22 8.50
C THR A 261 -3.10 -2.82 7.25
N ASN A 262 -2.90 -4.15 7.24
CA ASN A 262 -2.24 -4.86 6.15
C ASN A 262 -0.90 -4.24 5.76
N TRP A 263 -0.13 -3.75 6.73
CA TRP A 263 1.12 -3.05 6.48
C TRP A 263 2.11 -3.93 5.70
N ASN A 264 2.97 -3.28 4.92
CA ASN A 264 4.05 -3.95 4.20
C ASN A 264 5.34 -3.12 4.24
N VAL A 265 6.48 -3.81 4.11
CA VAL A 265 7.81 -3.23 4.03
C VAL A 265 8.50 -3.81 2.82
N LEU A 266 8.92 -2.94 1.90
CA LEU A 266 9.79 -3.30 0.79
C LEU A 266 11.23 -2.95 1.16
N VAL A 267 12.15 -3.90 1.00
CA VAL A 267 13.57 -3.73 1.31
C VAL A 267 14.41 -4.06 0.09
N HIS A 268 15.09 -3.04 -0.42
CA HIS A 268 16.07 -3.19 -1.49
C HIS A 268 17.45 -3.42 -0.88
N HIS A 269 17.97 -4.64 -0.99
CA HIS A 269 19.26 -5.03 -0.40
C HIS A 269 19.95 -6.13 -1.22
N PRO A 270 21.25 -6.01 -1.54
CA PRO A 270 21.97 -6.94 -2.43
C PRO A 270 21.98 -8.40 -1.93
N GLY A 271 21.95 -8.59 -0.61
CA GLY A 271 21.90 -9.90 0.02
C GLY A 271 20.65 -10.74 -0.29
N PHE A 272 19.56 -10.15 -0.80
CA PHE A 272 18.37 -10.91 -1.21
C PHE A 272 18.54 -11.65 -2.55
N SER A 273 19.68 -11.48 -3.23
CA SER A 273 20.11 -12.36 -4.31
C SER A 273 20.42 -13.78 -3.86
N GLN A 274 20.55 -13.99 -2.56
CA GLN A 274 20.71 -15.29 -1.93
C GLN A 274 19.43 -15.70 -1.20
N PRO A 275 19.21 -17.01 -0.98
CA PRO A 275 18.07 -17.48 -0.20
C PRO A 275 18.01 -16.79 1.17
N ALA A 276 16.83 -16.24 1.48
CA ALA A 276 16.54 -15.64 2.77
C ALA A 276 15.43 -16.39 3.48
N THR A 277 15.54 -16.55 4.80
CA THR A 277 14.49 -17.14 5.64
C THR A 277 13.97 -16.09 6.60
N THR A 278 12.66 -15.92 6.63
CA THR A 278 11.95 -14.98 7.51
C THR A 278 11.05 -15.76 8.45
N PHE A 279 10.99 -15.36 9.72
CA PHE A 279 10.25 -16.13 10.74
C PHE A 279 8.85 -15.59 11.04
N SER A 280 8.74 -14.30 11.35
CA SER A 280 7.50 -13.73 11.92
C SER A 280 6.72 -12.86 10.94
N PHE A 281 7.16 -12.78 9.68
CA PHE A 281 6.50 -12.08 8.57
C PHE A 281 6.40 -13.02 7.37
N ASN A 282 5.40 -12.79 6.53
CA ASN A 282 5.38 -13.34 5.18
C ASN A 282 6.39 -12.60 4.30
N THR A 283 6.89 -13.27 3.26
CA THR A 283 7.88 -12.69 2.36
C THR A 283 7.73 -13.20 0.93
N THR A 284 7.99 -12.30 -0.03
CA THR A 284 8.23 -12.66 -1.43
C THR A 284 9.36 -11.81 -1.99
N LEU A 285 10.00 -12.29 -3.05
CA LEU A 285 10.97 -11.52 -3.83
C LEU A 285 10.26 -10.92 -5.04
N LEU A 286 10.52 -9.64 -5.30
CA LEU A 286 10.06 -8.94 -6.50
C LEU A 286 11.25 -8.82 -7.46
N HIS A 287 11.10 -9.40 -8.65
CA HIS A 287 12.09 -9.26 -9.72
C HIS A 287 11.69 -8.10 -10.63
N THR A 288 12.44 -7.01 -10.58
CA THR A 288 12.19 -5.84 -11.41
C THR A 288 13.10 -5.87 -12.64
N ALA A 289 12.50 -5.79 -13.83
CA ALA A 289 13.25 -5.79 -15.08
C ALA A 289 14.24 -4.60 -15.13
N GLY A 290 15.53 -4.89 -15.24
CA GLY A 290 16.59 -3.88 -15.31
C GLY A 290 17.25 -3.51 -13.97
N ILE A 291 16.79 -4.09 -12.85
CA ILE A 291 17.44 -3.93 -11.53
C ILE A 291 18.11 -5.25 -11.16
N SER A 292 19.42 -5.22 -10.93
CA SER A 292 20.22 -6.42 -10.65
C SER A 292 20.15 -6.88 -9.19
N ASP A 293 19.77 -6.00 -8.27
CA ASP A 293 19.67 -6.30 -6.86
C ASP A 293 18.23 -6.71 -6.54
N ASP A 294 18.06 -7.87 -5.91
CA ASP A 294 16.72 -8.36 -5.56
C ASP A 294 16.09 -7.53 -4.43
N VAL A 295 14.77 -7.39 -4.54
CA VAL A 295 13.95 -6.60 -3.63
C VAL A 295 13.04 -7.56 -2.86
N ALA A 296 13.12 -7.54 -1.54
CA ALA A 296 12.26 -8.36 -0.70
C ALA A 296 11.08 -7.55 -0.19
N LEU A 297 9.87 -8.09 -0.40
CA LEU A 297 8.63 -7.56 0.17
C LEU A 297 8.26 -8.40 1.40
N PHE A 298 7.93 -7.73 2.49
CA PHE A 298 7.50 -8.32 3.76
C PHE A 298 6.15 -7.77 4.18
N TRP A 299 5.31 -8.62 4.75
CA TRP A 299 4.00 -8.23 5.30
C TRP A 299 3.60 -9.12 6.49
N GLY A 300 2.53 -8.71 7.18
CA GLY A 300 1.98 -9.45 8.31
C GLY A 300 1.47 -10.85 7.95
N ILE A 301 1.36 -11.69 8.96
CA ILE A 301 0.71 -13.00 8.94
C ILE A 301 -0.71 -12.81 9.48
N ASP A 302 -1.69 -13.38 8.76
CA ASP A 302 -3.11 -13.32 9.09
C ASP A 302 -3.37 -13.73 10.54
N ASN A 303 -4.18 -12.94 11.25
CA ASN A 303 -4.54 -13.12 12.66
C ASN A 303 -3.35 -13.11 13.66
N TYR A 304 -2.16 -12.67 13.24
CA TYR A 304 -0.99 -12.55 14.11
C TYR A 304 -0.48 -11.12 14.20
N ASN A 305 -0.11 -10.53 13.06
CA ASN A 305 0.46 -9.18 13.01
C ASN A 305 0.05 -8.44 11.72
N THR A 306 -1.21 -8.59 11.31
CA THR A 306 -1.82 -7.85 10.19
C THR A 306 -1.98 -6.35 10.49
N GLU A 307 -2.04 -5.97 11.76
CA GLU A 307 -2.18 -4.58 12.19
C GLU A 307 -0.92 -4.11 12.93
N LEU A 308 -0.41 -2.96 12.52
CA LEU A 308 0.60 -2.21 13.26
C LEU A 308 -0.11 -1.08 14.01
N LEU A 309 -0.34 -1.33 15.30
CA LEU A 309 -1.07 -0.42 16.19
C LEU A 309 -0.37 0.93 16.32
N ASN A 310 -1.16 1.95 16.64
CA ASN A 310 -0.74 3.29 17.00
C ASN A 310 0.12 3.32 18.27
N ALA A 311 0.74 4.47 18.51
CA ALA A 311 1.34 4.81 19.78
C ALA A 311 0.28 5.25 20.79
N ASP A 312 0.53 4.96 22.07
CA ASP A 312 -0.25 5.48 23.19
C ASP A 312 0.66 6.29 24.14
N GLN A 313 0.15 6.68 25.31
CA GLN A 313 0.92 7.49 26.26
C GLN A 313 2.16 6.77 26.81
N ASP A 314 2.10 5.45 26.92
CA ASP A 314 3.09 4.63 27.65
C ASP A 314 3.98 3.81 26.69
N ALA A 315 3.47 3.43 25.52
CA ALA A 315 4.06 2.50 24.58
C ALA A 315 3.90 2.96 23.12
N VAL A 316 4.62 2.28 22.23
CA VAL A 316 4.53 2.44 20.79
C VAL A 316 4.19 1.09 20.16
N GLY A 317 3.29 1.07 19.19
CA GLY A 317 3.06 -0.13 18.40
C GLY A 317 4.31 -0.52 17.62
N SER A 318 4.66 -1.80 17.65
CA SER A 318 5.80 -2.29 16.88
C SER A 318 5.63 -3.73 16.43
N VAL A 319 6.11 -4.02 15.22
CA VAL A 319 6.21 -5.37 14.66
C VAL A 319 7.69 -5.67 14.41
N SER A 320 8.10 -6.91 14.60
CA SER A 320 9.48 -7.32 14.36
C SER A 320 9.57 -8.71 13.76
N THR A 321 10.58 -8.92 12.93
CA THR A 321 10.96 -10.24 12.43
C THR A 321 12.46 -10.42 12.48
N GLU A 322 12.89 -11.68 12.49
CA GLU A 322 14.27 -12.03 12.21
C GLU A 322 14.37 -12.57 10.78
N ILE A 323 15.47 -12.21 10.12
CA ILE A 323 15.77 -12.57 8.73
C ILE A 323 17.15 -13.23 8.73
N LEU A 324 17.24 -14.42 8.16
CA LEU A 324 18.50 -15.08 7.84
C LEU A 324 18.78 -14.84 6.37
N ILE A 325 19.86 -14.12 6.07
CA ILE A 325 20.28 -13.83 4.70
C ILE A 325 21.53 -14.66 4.42
N ALA A 326 21.46 -15.60 3.49
CA ALA A 326 22.62 -16.38 3.09
C ALA A 326 23.68 -15.47 2.46
N LYS A 327 24.95 -15.79 2.70
CA LYS A 327 26.06 -15.03 2.15
C LYS A 327 26.49 -15.60 0.82
N ASP A 328 26.69 -14.72 -0.14
CA ASP A 328 27.48 -15.04 -1.33
C ASP A 328 28.94 -14.68 -1.09
N HIS A 329 29.81 -15.68 -0.98
CA HIS A 329 31.24 -15.50 -0.79
C HIS A 329 31.93 -14.64 -1.86
N LYS A 330 31.29 -14.41 -3.02
CA LYS A 330 31.85 -13.59 -4.11
C LYS A 330 31.53 -12.10 -3.98
N THR A 331 30.33 -11.75 -3.51
CA THR A 331 29.83 -10.35 -3.45
C THR A 331 29.81 -9.78 -2.04
N PHE A 332 29.91 -10.65 -1.03
CA PHE A 332 29.90 -10.29 0.37
C PHE A 332 31.06 -9.39 0.79
N THR A 333 30.76 -8.33 1.54
CA THR A 333 31.77 -7.47 2.17
C THR A 333 31.25 -6.86 3.48
N LEU A 334 32.16 -6.55 4.40
CA LEU A 334 31.87 -5.78 5.62
C LEU A 334 32.09 -4.28 5.43
N ASN A 335 32.58 -3.87 4.25
CA ASN A 335 32.90 -2.48 3.94
C ASN A 335 31.64 -1.72 3.47
N ASN A 336 31.69 -0.39 3.59
CA ASN A 336 30.74 0.55 2.98
C ASN A 336 29.26 0.29 3.31
N GLY A 337 28.97 -0.31 4.46
CA GLY A 337 27.59 -0.54 4.89
C GLY A 337 26.84 -1.59 4.06
N TRP A 338 27.52 -2.52 3.38
CA TRP A 338 26.88 -3.57 2.56
C TRP A 338 25.78 -4.36 3.29
N ALA A 339 25.88 -4.47 4.62
CA ALA A 339 24.92 -5.14 5.47
C ALA A 339 23.63 -4.36 5.76
N LEU A 340 23.50 -3.16 5.18
CA LEU A 340 22.40 -2.25 5.39
C LEU A 340 21.62 -2.08 4.10
N PRO A 341 20.29 -1.90 4.18
CA PRO A 341 19.46 -1.70 3.00
C PRO A 341 19.87 -0.44 2.24
N ARG A 342 19.72 -0.49 0.92
CA ARG A 342 19.93 0.67 0.04
C ARG A 342 18.73 1.61 0.09
N THR A 343 17.54 1.03 0.08
CA THR A 343 16.26 1.74 0.14
C THR A 343 15.24 0.90 0.89
N ILE A 344 14.33 1.56 1.58
CA ILE A 344 13.20 0.93 2.27
C ILE A 344 11.94 1.70 1.90
N TYR A 345 10.87 0.98 1.55
CA TYR A 345 9.53 1.56 1.44
C TYR A 345 8.64 0.95 2.51
N PHE A 346 7.76 1.77 3.07
CA PHE A 346 6.71 1.31 3.97
C PHE A 346 5.36 1.70 3.38
N ALA A 347 4.45 0.73 3.24
CA ALA A 347 3.14 0.94 2.62
C ALA A 347 3.20 1.64 1.24
N GLY A 348 4.27 1.41 0.47
CA GLY A 348 4.50 2.05 -0.83
C GLY A 348 5.10 3.46 -0.80
N GLU A 349 5.38 4.03 0.38
CA GLU A 349 6.06 5.32 0.54
C GLU A 349 7.54 5.14 0.86
N ASN A 350 8.39 5.99 0.30
CA ASN A 350 9.84 5.91 0.48
C ASN A 350 10.26 6.41 1.87
N CYS A 351 11.00 5.58 2.62
CA CYS A 351 11.56 5.97 3.90
C CYS A 351 12.87 6.75 3.72
N VAL A 352 13.04 7.84 4.48
CA VAL A 352 14.31 8.59 4.50
C VAL A 352 15.38 7.73 5.19
N MET A 353 16.44 7.41 4.43
CA MET A 353 17.59 6.67 4.95
C MET A 353 18.69 7.65 5.41
N PRO A 354 19.42 7.33 6.50
CA PRO A 354 20.59 8.12 6.90
C PRO A 354 21.72 8.01 5.87
N SER A 355 22.64 8.99 5.87
CA SER A 355 23.76 9.02 4.93
C SER A 355 24.63 7.76 5.07
N PRO A 356 25.08 7.12 3.97
CA PRO A 356 25.93 5.94 4.04
C PRO A 356 27.18 6.09 4.92
N ASN A 357 27.73 7.31 4.99
CA ASN A 357 28.93 7.63 5.79
C ASN A 357 28.66 7.67 7.30
N THR A 358 27.40 7.73 7.72
CA THR A 358 26.99 7.71 9.13
C THR A 358 26.74 6.30 9.65
N TYR A 359 26.77 5.29 8.78
CA TYR A 359 26.56 3.92 9.22
C TYR A 359 27.75 3.41 10.03
N PRO A 360 27.48 2.71 11.16
CA PRO A 360 28.55 2.13 11.96
C PRO A 360 29.30 1.10 11.11
N MET A 361 30.62 1.21 11.08
CA MET A 361 31.44 0.17 10.46
C MET A 361 31.32 -1.11 11.28
N LEU A 362 31.01 -2.23 10.62
CA LEU A 362 30.99 -3.52 11.29
C LEU A 362 32.41 -3.87 11.76
N PRO A 363 32.59 -4.27 13.03
CA PRO A 363 33.92 -4.64 13.52
C PRO A 363 34.44 -5.82 12.70
N ASN A 364 35.55 -5.60 12.00
CA ASN A 364 36.18 -6.60 11.12
C ASN A 364 36.94 -7.69 11.91
N ASN A 365 36.82 -7.70 13.23
CA ASN A 365 37.63 -8.52 14.11
C ASN A 365 36.78 -9.24 15.15
N SER A 366 36.90 -10.56 15.20
CA SER A 366 36.38 -11.34 16.34
C SER A 366 37.15 -10.91 17.59
N SER A 367 36.45 -10.54 18.67
CA SER A 367 37.14 -10.28 19.94
C SER A 367 37.73 -11.61 20.42
N THR A 368 39.01 -11.81 20.16
CA THR A 368 39.80 -12.89 20.75
C THR A 368 40.15 -12.52 22.19
N HIS A 369 39.15 -12.21 23.02
CA HIS A 369 39.34 -12.36 24.46
C HIS A 369 39.41 -13.87 24.74
N ARG A 370 40.59 -14.45 24.52
CA ARG A 370 40.94 -15.71 25.16
C ARG A 370 40.75 -15.48 26.66
N PRO A 371 39.89 -16.23 27.36
CA PRO A 371 39.80 -16.09 28.79
C PRO A 371 41.16 -16.51 29.37
N LEU A 372 41.94 -15.52 29.85
CA LEU A 372 43.17 -15.76 30.62
C LEU A 372 42.93 -16.72 31.79
N ALA A 373 41.68 -16.87 32.22
CA ALA A 373 41.22 -17.85 33.21
C ALA A 373 41.59 -19.31 32.85
N SER A 374 41.67 -19.71 31.57
CA SER A 374 42.00 -21.09 31.19
C SER A 374 43.47 -21.44 31.43
N LEU A 375 44.39 -20.47 31.27
CA LEU A 375 45.82 -20.66 31.58
C LEU A 375 46.09 -20.57 33.08
N ILE A 376 45.33 -19.75 33.82
CA ILE A 376 45.44 -19.67 35.28
C ILE A 376 44.96 -20.98 35.93
N LEU A 377 43.88 -21.59 35.43
CA LEU A 377 43.38 -22.86 35.98
C LEU A 377 44.38 -24.01 35.79
N THR A 378 45.05 -24.09 34.63
CA THR A 378 46.05 -25.14 34.38
C THR A 378 47.32 -24.94 35.21
N ILE A 379 47.73 -23.69 35.44
CA ILE A 379 48.86 -23.36 36.34
C ILE A 379 48.51 -23.70 37.80
N ILE A 380 47.29 -23.38 38.27
CA ILE A 380 46.82 -23.73 39.61
C ILE A 380 46.75 -25.25 39.79
N ILE A 381 46.23 -26.00 38.82
CA ILE A 381 46.18 -27.46 38.86
C ILE A 381 47.61 -28.05 38.89
N TYR A 382 48.53 -27.53 38.07
CA TYR A 382 49.92 -27.96 38.05
C TYR A 382 50.66 -27.69 39.38
N LEU A 383 50.45 -26.52 39.98
CA LEU A 383 51.04 -26.16 41.28
C LEU A 383 50.48 -27.05 42.41
N ASN A 384 49.17 -27.32 42.41
CA ASN A 384 48.57 -28.24 43.38
C ASN A 384 49.08 -29.68 43.20
N PHE A 385 49.30 -30.14 41.96
CA PHE A 385 49.89 -31.46 41.70
C PHE A 385 51.34 -31.58 42.17
N LYS A 386 52.12 -30.49 42.12
CA LYS A 386 53.49 -30.48 42.65
C LYS A 386 53.55 -30.45 44.18
N LEU A 387 52.61 -29.79 44.85
CA LEU A 387 52.57 -29.75 46.32
C LEU A 387 52.10 -31.06 46.97
N GLN A 388 51.44 -31.96 46.24
CA GLN A 388 51.05 -33.30 46.73
C GLN A 388 52.14 -34.38 46.56
N ARG A 389 53.33 -34.03 46.03
CA ARG A 389 54.45 -34.97 45.80
C ARG A 389 55.71 -34.68 46.64
N VAL A 390 55.57 -33.99 47.77
CA VAL A 390 56.65 -33.80 48.76
C VAL A 390 56.33 -34.55 50.03
#